data_AF-A0A3D3Q9I2-F1
#
_entry.id   AF-A0A3D3Q9I2-F1
#
_cell.length_a   1.000
_cell.length_b   1.000
_cell.length_c   1.000
_cell.angle_alpha   90.00
_cell.angle_beta   90.00
_cell.angle_gamma   90.00
#
_symmetry.space_group_name_H-M   'P 1'
#
loop_
_entity.id
_entity.type
_entity.pdbx_description
1 polymer ?
#
loop_
_entity_poly.entity_id
_entity_poly.type
_entity_poly.pdbx_seq_one_letter_code
_entity_poly.pdbx_strand_id
1 'polypeptide(L)'
;DNVRANQDCGFRFQSEEWVAVNPTDPQNIVASQNDSKLNGNSTGVDYSLDGGKHWGDSTLPVRRHTIPEAPGGVWSWDAYSDPAHAFDSQGNLYYITLGFDFAQGGFDGV
;
A
#
# COMPACT_ATOMS: atom_id res chain seq x y z
N ASP A 1 -0.32 26.19 -5.84
CA ASP A 1 -0.21 25.70 -4.46
C ASP A 1 0.30 24.27 -4.45
N ASN A 2 1.11 23.92 -3.45
CA ASN A 2 1.52 22.54 -3.22
C ASN A 2 0.49 21.89 -2.29
N VAL A 3 -0.17 20.84 -2.77
CA VAL A 3 -1.13 20.06 -1.99
C VAL A 3 -0.44 18.79 -1.51
N ARG A 4 -0.56 18.51 -0.21
CA ARG A 4 -0.05 17.29 0.40
C ARG A 4 -1.04 16.15 0.16
N ALA A 5 -0.58 15.03 -0.41
CA ALA A 5 -1.41 13.86 -0.66
C ALA A 5 -1.60 12.98 0.58
N ASN A 6 -0.54 12.67 1.32
CA ASN A 6 -0.63 11.79 2.49
C ASN A 6 -1.29 12.49 3.68
N GLN A 7 -2.21 11.79 4.36
CA GLN A 7 -2.97 12.33 5.49
C GLN A 7 -2.36 12.02 6.87
N ASP A 8 -1.13 11.50 6.91
CA ASP A 8 -0.44 11.19 8.17
C ASP A 8 0.02 12.45 8.92
N CYS A 9 -0.30 12.61 10.20
CA CYS A 9 0.24 13.69 11.04
C CYS A 9 1.38 13.23 11.97
N GLY A 10 1.74 11.94 11.93
CA GLY A 10 2.74 11.31 12.78
C GLY A 10 4.19 11.41 12.28
N PHE A 11 4.41 12.03 11.12
CA PHE A 11 5.73 12.15 10.47
C PHE A 11 6.43 10.81 10.29
N ARG A 12 5.65 9.75 10.09
CA ARG A 12 6.19 8.43 9.85
C ARG A 12 6.75 8.35 8.43
N PHE A 13 7.69 7.44 8.26
CA PHE A 13 8.35 7.22 6.97
C PHE A 13 7.31 6.85 5.90
N GLN A 14 7.41 7.53 4.77
CA GLN A 14 6.68 7.26 3.53
C GLN A 14 7.72 7.22 2.40
N SER A 15 7.61 6.24 1.50
CA SER A 15 8.54 6.11 0.37
C SER A 15 7.97 5.25 -0.74
N GLU A 16 8.65 5.22 -1.88
CA GLU A 16 8.31 4.38 -3.03
C GLU A 16 6.91 4.67 -3.56
N GLU A 17 6.67 5.95 -3.83
CA GLU A 17 5.37 6.42 -4.23
C GLU A 17 5.00 5.96 -5.65
N TRP A 18 3.75 5.51 -5.81
CA TRP A 18 3.15 5.22 -7.10
C TRP A 18 1.86 6.02 -7.27
N VAL A 19 1.57 6.48 -8.49
CA VAL A 19 0.37 7.26 -8.79
C VAL A 19 -0.27 6.81 -10.10
N ALA A 20 -1.59 6.74 -10.12
CA ALA A 20 -2.38 6.46 -11.32
C ALA A 20 -3.61 7.36 -11.37
N VAL A 21 -4.01 7.73 -12.58
CA VAL A 21 -5.23 8.51 -12.85
C VAL A 21 -6.24 7.60 -13.54
N ASN A 22 -7.48 7.63 -13.09
CA ASN A 22 -8.55 6.81 -13.66
C ASN A 22 -8.86 7.29 -15.10
N PRO A 23 -8.77 6.44 -16.13
CA PRO A 23 -8.98 6.83 -17.51
C PRO A 23 -10.45 7.17 -17.83
N THR A 24 -11.42 6.69 -17.03
CA THR A 24 -12.84 7.03 -17.21
C THR A 24 -13.27 8.26 -16.41
N ASP A 25 -12.47 8.69 -15.43
CA ASP A 25 -12.69 9.89 -14.64
C ASP A 25 -11.35 10.49 -14.16
N PRO A 26 -10.79 11.48 -14.88
CA PRO A 26 -9.52 12.10 -14.50
C PRO A 26 -9.53 12.87 -13.16
N GLN A 27 -10.70 13.06 -12.53
CA GLN A 27 -10.77 13.61 -11.18
C GLN A 27 -10.43 12.57 -10.11
N ASN A 28 -10.59 11.28 -10.43
CA ASN A 28 -10.25 10.16 -9.57
C ASN A 28 -8.77 9.78 -9.75
N ILE A 29 -7.97 10.11 -8.75
CA ILE A 29 -6.52 9.86 -8.70
C ILE A 29 -6.25 8.97 -7.48
N VAL A 30 -5.40 7.97 -7.64
CA VAL A 30 -4.94 7.11 -6.54
C VAL A 30 -3.43 7.18 -6.46
N ALA A 31 -2.93 7.45 -5.27
CA ALA A 31 -1.53 7.36 -4.90
C ALA A 31 -1.32 6.25 -3.86
N SER A 32 -0.12 5.71 -3.83
CA SER A 32 0.28 4.69 -2.87
C SER A 32 1.75 4.84 -2.52
N GLN A 33 2.13 4.25 -1.40
CA GLN A 33 3.44 4.40 -0.79
C GLN A 33 3.66 3.29 0.23
N ASN A 34 4.93 2.95 0.48
CA ASN A 34 5.28 2.30 1.74
C ASN A 34 4.92 3.24 2.87
N ASP A 35 4.07 2.78 3.78
CA ASP A 35 3.40 3.58 4.79
C ASP A 35 3.64 3.00 6.18
N SER A 36 4.34 3.77 7.01
CA SER A 36 4.69 3.42 8.39
C SER A 36 3.74 3.97 9.45
N LYS A 37 2.55 4.47 9.07
CA LYS A 37 1.63 5.17 10.01
C LYS A 37 0.97 4.26 11.04
N LEU A 38 0.64 3.00 10.70
CA LEU A 38 -0.17 2.13 11.57
C LEU A 38 0.63 1.19 12.48
N ASN A 39 1.65 0.49 11.96
CA ASN A 39 2.28 -0.61 12.72
C ASN A 39 3.63 -1.12 12.16
N GLY A 40 4.33 -0.36 11.30
CA GLY A 40 5.57 -0.82 10.64
C GLY A 40 5.41 -0.78 9.11
N ASN A 41 6.17 -1.61 8.36
CA ASN A 41 6.13 -1.61 6.90
C ASN A 41 4.77 -2.18 6.41
N SER A 42 3.89 -1.28 6.00
CA SER A 42 2.64 -1.59 5.30
C SER A 42 2.55 -0.73 4.04
N THR A 43 1.55 -0.92 3.19
CA THR A 43 1.32 -0.04 2.03
C THR A 43 0.07 0.82 2.24
N GLY A 44 0.19 2.12 2.00
CA GLY A 44 -0.89 3.09 2.09
C GLY A 44 -1.62 3.30 0.75
N VAL A 45 -2.84 3.84 0.84
CA VAL A 45 -3.64 4.26 -0.31
C VAL A 45 -4.18 5.64 -0.03
N ASP A 46 -3.71 6.63 -0.77
CA ASP A 46 -4.27 7.96 -0.79
C ASP A 46 -5.09 8.15 -2.07
N TYR A 47 -6.19 8.90 -2.00
CA TYR A 47 -7.04 9.12 -3.17
C TYR A 47 -7.57 10.54 -3.24
N SER A 48 -7.78 11.04 -4.46
CA SER A 48 -8.47 12.29 -4.73
C SER A 48 -9.63 12.04 -5.67
N LEU A 49 -10.74 12.75 -5.47
CA LEU A 49 -11.93 12.71 -6.31
C LEU A 49 -12.24 14.06 -6.98
N ASP A 50 -11.29 14.99 -6.91
CA ASP A 50 -11.42 16.36 -7.42
C ASP A 50 -10.16 16.87 -8.12
N GLY A 51 -9.41 15.95 -8.73
CA GLY A 51 -8.25 16.27 -9.54
C GLY A 51 -7.03 16.71 -8.71
N GLY A 52 -6.90 16.18 -7.49
CA GLY A 52 -5.74 16.39 -6.62
C GLY A 52 -5.82 17.63 -5.72
N LYS A 53 -7.00 18.26 -5.59
CA LYS A 53 -7.18 19.45 -4.72
C LYS A 53 -7.35 19.05 -3.26
N HIS A 54 -8.06 17.95 -3.02
CA HIS A 54 -8.20 17.33 -1.71
C HIS A 54 -7.89 15.84 -1.81
N TRP A 55 -7.37 15.29 -0.71
CA TRP A 55 -6.96 13.90 -0.61
C TRP A 55 -7.57 13.24 0.61
N GLY A 56 -8.06 12.01 0.43
CA GLY A 56 -8.47 11.09 1.48
C GLY A 56 -7.45 9.96 1.62
N ASP A 57 -7.56 9.26 2.75
CA ASP A 57 -6.70 8.14 3.12
C ASP A 57 -7.56 6.87 3.23
N SER A 58 -7.01 5.76 2.75
CA SER A 58 -7.60 4.43 2.85
C SER A 58 -6.54 3.42 3.26
N THR A 59 -7.01 2.34 3.87
CA THR A 59 -6.17 1.23 4.28
C THR A 59 -6.65 -0.03 3.59
N LEU A 60 -5.73 -0.73 2.95
CA LEU A 60 -6.02 -2.07 2.45
C LEU A 60 -6.19 -3.02 3.65
N PRO A 61 -6.87 -4.16 3.48
CA PRO A 61 -6.93 -5.21 4.49
C PRO A 61 -5.58 -5.96 4.62
N VAL A 62 -4.45 -5.25 4.51
CA VAL A 62 -3.08 -5.75 4.64
C VAL A 62 -2.76 -5.91 6.13
N ARG A 63 -3.10 -7.07 6.67
CA ARG A 63 -2.77 -7.50 8.03
C ARG A 63 -1.91 -8.75 7.98
N ARG A 64 -1.33 -9.14 9.11
CA ARG A 64 -0.61 -10.42 9.21
C ARG A 64 -1.48 -11.54 8.66
N HIS A 65 -0.96 -12.25 7.66
CA HIS A 65 -1.66 -13.37 7.03
C HIS A 65 -0.81 -14.64 7.17
N THR A 66 -1.33 -15.60 7.91
CA THR A 66 -0.68 -16.90 8.09
C THR A 66 -0.96 -17.79 6.88
N ILE A 67 0.07 -18.48 6.40
CA ILE A 67 0.05 -19.45 5.30
C ILE A 67 0.31 -20.84 5.92
N PRO A 68 -0.74 -21.60 6.27
CA PRO A 68 -0.60 -22.82 7.08
C PRO A 68 0.10 -23.99 6.37
N GLU A 69 0.08 -24.00 5.03
CA GLU A 69 0.58 -25.09 4.19
C GLU A 69 1.77 -24.66 3.33
N ALA A 70 2.50 -23.64 3.75
CA ALA A 70 3.68 -23.21 3.00
C ALA A 70 4.80 -24.27 3.04
N PRO A 71 5.61 -24.40 1.97
CA PRO A 71 6.73 -25.33 1.96
C PRO A 71 7.66 -25.10 3.16
N GLY A 72 7.90 -26.14 3.97
CA GLY A 72 8.76 -26.04 5.16
C GLY A 72 8.04 -25.69 6.47
N GLY A 73 6.72 -25.47 6.46
CA GLY A 73 5.92 -25.28 7.68
C GLY A 73 4.92 -24.12 7.59
N VAL A 74 4.64 -23.49 8.72
CA VAL A 74 3.75 -22.32 8.77
C VAL A 74 4.57 -21.08 8.49
N TRP A 75 4.25 -20.37 7.40
CA TRP A 75 4.82 -19.06 7.04
C TRP A 75 3.81 -17.95 7.31
N SER A 76 4.25 -16.69 7.33
CA SER A 76 3.34 -15.55 7.34
C SER A 76 3.80 -14.39 6.47
N TRP A 77 2.86 -13.60 5.95
CA TRP A 77 3.13 -12.22 5.57
C TRP A 77 2.97 -11.35 6.80
N ASP A 78 4.09 -10.83 7.32
CA ASP A 78 4.13 -9.98 8.52
C ASP A 78 4.13 -8.50 8.18
N ALA A 79 4.65 -8.16 7.00
CA ALA A 79 4.81 -6.81 6.51
C ALA A 79 4.58 -6.77 4.99
N TYR A 80 4.28 -5.57 4.51
CA TYR A 80 3.90 -5.30 3.13
C TYR A 80 4.66 -4.08 2.63
N SER A 81 5.15 -4.13 1.38
CA SER A 81 5.93 -3.07 0.75
C SER A 81 5.62 -3.00 -0.75
N ASP A 82 6.27 -2.05 -1.41
CA ASP A 82 6.38 -1.91 -2.87
C ASP A 82 5.00 -1.90 -3.53
N PRO A 83 4.14 -0.91 -3.21
CA PRO A 83 2.83 -0.87 -3.81
C PRO A 83 2.92 -0.54 -5.29
N ALA A 84 2.09 -1.23 -6.08
CA ALA A 84 1.86 -0.87 -7.46
C ALA A 84 0.38 -0.97 -7.78
N HIS A 85 -0.11 -0.06 -8.61
CA HIS A 85 -1.51 -0.08 -9.00
C HIS A 85 -1.74 0.51 -10.39
N ALA A 86 -2.81 0.05 -11.03
CA ALA A 86 -3.21 0.52 -12.34
C ALA A 86 -4.74 0.52 -12.45
N PHE A 87 -5.25 1.41 -13.27
CA PHE A 87 -6.64 1.36 -13.72
C PHE A 87 -6.75 0.59 -15.03
N ASP A 88 -7.78 -0.24 -15.16
CA ASP A 88 -8.16 -0.78 -16.47
C ASP A 88 -8.95 0.25 -17.30
N SER A 89 -9.31 -0.12 -18.53
CA SER A 89 -10.05 0.76 -19.44
C SER A 89 -11.49 1.07 -18.99
N GLN A 90 -12.01 0.33 -18.01
CA GLN A 90 -13.35 0.54 -17.45
C GLN A 90 -13.31 1.35 -16.14
N GLY A 91 -12.11 1.74 -15.69
CA GLY A 91 -11.91 2.52 -14.47
C GLY A 91 -11.85 1.67 -13.20
N ASN A 92 -11.70 0.35 -13.30
CA ASN A 92 -11.46 -0.50 -12.13
C ASN A 92 -10.00 -0.37 -11.68
N LEU A 93 -9.78 -0.17 -10.38
CA LEU A 93 -8.45 -0.12 -9.79
C LEU A 93 -7.98 -1.54 -9.42
N TYR A 94 -6.80 -1.91 -9.90
CA TYR A 94 -6.07 -3.10 -9.47
C TYR A 94 -4.86 -2.65 -8.67
N TYR A 95 -4.72 -3.21 -7.47
CA TYR A 95 -3.65 -2.86 -6.54
C TYR A 95 -2.93 -4.12 -6.09
N ILE A 96 -1.60 -4.06 -6.06
CA ILE A 96 -0.73 -5.12 -5.56
C ILE A 96 0.26 -4.56 -4.54
N THR A 97 0.72 -5.44 -3.66
CA THR A 97 1.80 -5.18 -2.71
C THR A 97 2.61 -6.45 -2.51
N LEU A 98 3.89 -6.32 -2.18
CA LEU A 98 4.76 -7.43 -1.82
C LEU A 98 4.65 -7.72 -0.33
N GLY A 99 4.07 -8.87 0.00
CA GLY A 99 4.06 -9.41 1.37
C GLY A 99 5.30 -10.23 1.67
N PHE A 100 5.91 -10.04 2.83
CA PHE A 100 7.09 -10.79 3.27
C PHE A 100 6.99 -11.25 4.72
N ASP A 101 7.61 -12.39 4.99
CA ASP A 101 7.82 -12.92 6.33
C ASP A 101 9.02 -12.22 6.97
N PHE A 102 8.82 -11.64 8.15
CA PHE A 102 9.89 -10.98 8.89
C PHE A 102 10.20 -11.70 10.21
N ALA A 103 9.28 -12.52 10.71
CA ALA A 103 9.37 -13.16 12.00
C ALA A 103 10.09 -14.52 11.99
N GLN A 104 10.03 -15.27 10.88
CA GLN A 104 10.61 -16.62 10.81
C GLN A 104 12.08 -16.62 10.38
N GLY A 105 12.45 -15.78 9.41
CA GLY A 105 13.83 -15.70 8.89
C GLY A 105 14.88 -15.12 9.85
N GLY A 106 14.47 -14.54 10.98
CA GLY A 106 15.38 -14.04 12.02
C GLY A 106 15.92 -15.13 12.96
N PHE A 107 15.28 -16.30 13.01
CA PHE A 107 15.66 -17.43 13.86
C PHE A 107 16.19 -18.65 13.10
N ASP A 108 15.92 -18.72 11.80
CA ASP A 108 16.33 -19.85 10.95
C ASP A 108 17.43 -19.44 9.94
N GLY A 109 18.11 -18.33 10.21
CA GLY A 109 19.19 -17.84 9.36
C GLY A 109 20.28 -18.88 9.19
N VAL A 110 20.44 -19.40 7.97
CA VAL A 110 21.47 -20.36 7.55
C VAL A 110 21.25 -21.79 8.03
#